data_AF-A0A811TL30-F1
#
_entry.id   AF-A0A811TL30-F1
#
_cell.length_a   1.000
_cell.length_b   1.000
_cell.length_c   1.000
_cell.angle_alpha   90.00
_cell.angle_beta   90.00
_cell.angle_gamma   90.00
#
_symmetry.space_group_name_H-M   'P 1'
#
loop_
_entity.id
_entity.type
_entity.pdbx_description
1 polymer ?
#
loop_
_entity_poly.entity_id
_entity_poly.type
_entity_poly.pdbx_seq_one_letter_code
_entity_poly.pdbx_strand_id
1 'polypeptide(L)'
;MDAVKGEIIGYGIPPPATGFSVSGPQNVSNCSGVWTELYQNAESWFNTMGYPTEAVVYPNEAKIKSHIQSYETVMFYEIAHSVGGSSAFRNNCTDTTTADEIHNWIKDYPKMPFTFLASCNGTCDMGSGTLSYEFRKGSTDDTVTIGYCGMNETPCNQTCWYDDALDWQDALFNYMNQGWTVKDAFDQACYSYPGCYNETAGIRCVRFAGDENFKVVPKIGRVSLGEAVDNFILSWSTGGDANWFGQTLESYHDGDSAESGDISDGENTWLETTVEGPCDVSFYWKVDSQYEHDYLRFYIDGAEQDKISGSTSWAQKTYSISGGSHTLTWKYTKDSSGSNPGDCSWVDMVSITEDWCAAESAVHQAKISEPDDVLNPLRRMRDDSLKDDYVARYYDYSPDLVKVMAKNPALVYETASLIVKHSTVVEHHVKGIKDEKVITRGDVEELVSFAEKLRIGVLANSEQG
;
A
#
# COMPACT_ATOMS: atom_id res chain seq x y z
N MET A 1 -0.50 -20.37 -6.49
CA MET A 1 0.39 -20.10 -7.63
C MET A 1 0.19 -18.67 -8.08
N ASP A 2 1.27 -17.90 -8.17
CA ASP A 2 1.27 -16.58 -8.80
C ASP A 2 0.95 -16.74 -10.29
N ALA A 3 -0.08 -16.04 -10.78
CA ALA A 3 -0.57 -16.18 -12.15
C ALA A 3 0.32 -15.50 -13.22
N VAL A 4 1.35 -14.76 -12.80
CA VAL A 4 2.29 -14.03 -13.66
C VAL A 4 3.68 -14.67 -13.63
N LYS A 5 4.16 -15.03 -12.44
CA LYS A 5 5.48 -15.61 -12.17
C LYS A 5 5.47 -17.14 -12.17
N GLY A 6 4.31 -17.77 -12.02
CA GLY A 6 4.18 -19.23 -11.94
C GLY A 6 4.70 -19.83 -10.63
N GLU A 7 5.11 -19.02 -9.67
CA GLU A 7 5.66 -19.46 -8.38
C GLU A 7 4.56 -19.98 -7.44
N ILE A 8 4.87 -21.04 -6.71
CA ILE A 8 3.97 -21.57 -5.67
C ILE A 8 4.11 -20.68 -4.44
N ILE A 9 3.30 -19.63 -4.37
CA ILE A 9 3.15 -18.75 -3.19
C ILE A 9 2.48 -19.42 -1.97
N GLY A 10 2.18 -20.73 -2.06
CA GLY A 10 1.56 -21.54 -1.01
C GLY A 10 0.51 -22.53 -1.54
N TYR A 11 0.10 -23.48 -0.69
CA TYR A 11 -0.98 -24.45 -0.91
C TYR A 11 -2.34 -23.97 -0.38
N GLY A 12 -2.48 -22.66 -0.17
CA GLY A 12 -3.70 -22.08 0.39
C GLY A 12 -4.82 -21.90 -0.63
N ILE A 13 -5.99 -21.48 -0.15
CA ILE A 13 -7.11 -21.11 -1.03
C ILE A 13 -6.71 -19.88 -1.84
N PRO A 14 -6.69 -19.89 -3.19
CA PRO A 14 -6.47 -18.68 -3.97
C PRO A 14 -7.83 -18.09 -4.41
N PRO A 15 -8.01 -16.75 -4.38
CA PRO A 15 -9.15 -16.13 -5.04
C PRO A 15 -9.03 -16.27 -6.59
N PRO A 16 -10.13 -16.32 -7.36
CA PRO A 16 -11.50 -16.00 -6.95
C PRO A 16 -12.22 -17.17 -6.27
N ALA A 17 -12.72 -16.91 -5.07
CA ALA A 17 -13.67 -17.74 -4.33
C ALA A 17 -14.50 -16.81 -3.42
N THR A 18 -15.57 -17.30 -2.82
CA THR A 18 -16.55 -16.49 -2.07
C THR A 18 -16.54 -16.80 -0.58
N GLY A 19 -16.96 -15.81 0.21
CA GLY A 19 -17.22 -15.98 1.63
C GLY A 19 -18.71 -15.89 1.96
N PHE A 20 -19.06 -16.38 3.14
CA PHE A 20 -20.39 -16.25 3.71
C PHE A 20 -20.28 -16.01 5.21
N SER A 21 -20.86 -14.90 5.68
CA SER A 21 -20.84 -14.50 7.09
C SER A 21 -22.26 -14.33 7.60
N VAL A 22 -22.59 -14.92 8.74
CA VAL A 22 -23.96 -14.89 9.25
C VAL A 22 -24.05 -14.56 10.73
N SER A 23 -25.15 -13.90 11.09
CA SER A 23 -25.54 -13.67 12.47
C SER A 23 -26.93 -14.21 12.77
N GLY A 24 -27.04 -15.06 13.78
CA GLY A 24 -28.31 -15.46 14.38
C GLY A 24 -28.86 -14.39 15.35
N PRO A 25 -30.06 -14.59 15.91
CA PRO A 25 -30.66 -13.66 16.87
C PRO A 25 -30.00 -13.75 18.24
N GLN A 26 -29.63 -12.60 18.82
CA GLN A 26 -29.19 -12.52 20.22
C GLN A 26 -30.29 -12.94 21.19
N ASN A 27 -31.54 -12.60 20.86
CA ASN A 27 -32.72 -13.01 21.60
C ASN A 27 -33.63 -13.86 20.71
N VAL A 28 -33.52 -15.18 20.89
CA VAL A 28 -34.32 -16.17 20.15
C VAL A 28 -35.81 -16.05 20.45
N SER A 29 -36.19 -15.66 21.68
CA SER A 29 -37.59 -15.67 22.13
C SER A 29 -38.48 -14.63 21.44
N ASN A 30 -37.90 -13.49 21.06
CA ASN A 30 -38.60 -12.39 20.40
C ASN A 30 -37.95 -12.00 19.05
N CYS A 31 -37.01 -12.81 18.57
CA CYS A 31 -36.35 -12.64 17.29
C CYS A 31 -35.66 -11.28 17.11
N SER A 32 -34.88 -10.85 18.11
CA SER A 32 -34.25 -9.52 18.12
C SER A 32 -32.78 -9.56 18.53
N GLY A 33 -32.06 -8.48 18.20
CA GLY A 33 -30.64 -8.29 18.50
C GLY A 33 -29.70 -9.07 17.58
N VAL A 34 -28.61 -8.42 17.18
CA VAL A 34 -27.66 -8.94 16.19
C VAL A 34 -26.25 -8.73 16.74
N TRP A 35 -25.35 -9.70 16.56
CA TRP A 35 -23.93 -9.54 16.89
C TRP A 35 -23.19 -8.78 15.78
N THR A 36 -23.60 -7.53 15.55
CA THR A 36 -23.18 -6.72 14.40
C THR A 36 -21.68 -6.66 14.20
N GLU A 37 -20.94 -6.35 15.26
CA GLU A 37 -19.48 -6.15 15.18
C GLU A 37 -18.76 -7.43 14.75
N LEU A 38 -19.19 -8.59 15.25
CA LEU A 38 -18.51 -9.86 15.02
C LEU A 38 -18.69 -10.40 13.60
N TYR A 39 -19.91 -10.45 13.07
CA TYR A 39 -20.14 -10.98 11.72
C TYR A 39 -19.68 -9.99 10.62
N GLN A 40 -19.79 -8.69 10.87
CA GLN A 40 -19.30 -7.66 9.93
C GLN A 40 -17.77 -7.56 9.94
N ASN A 41 -17.12 -7.81 11.07
CA ASN A 41 -15.67 -7.95 11.12
C ASN A 41 -15.19 -9.08 10.20
N ALA A 42 -15.81 -10.26 10.28
CA ALA A 42 -15.51 -11.37 9.38
C ALA A 42 -15.80 -11.04 7.91
N GLU A 43 -16.94 -10.40 7.61
CA GLU A 43 -17.27 -9.92 6.26
C GLU A 43 -16.19 -8.97 5.72
N SER A 44 -15.77 -7.98 6.51
CA SER A 44 -14.75 -7.01 6.14
C SER A 44 -13.43 -7.71 5.82
N TRP A 45 -12.94 -8.56 6.72
CA TRP A 45 -11.68 -9.27 6.53
C TRP A 45 -11.69 -10.25 5.36
N PHE A 46 -12.78 -10.99 5.16
CA PHE A 46 -12.90 -11.88 4.01
C PHE A 46 -12.85 -11.10 2.69
N ASN A 47 -13.53 -9.95 2.62
CA ASN A 47 -13.46 -9.06 1.45
C ASN A 47 -12.04 -8.49 1.25
N THR A 48 -11.36 -8.06 2.32
CA THR A 48 -9.96 -7.58 2.29
C THR A 48 -9.03 -8.66 1.74
N MET A 49 -9.17 -9.90 2.21
CA MET A 49 -8.43 -11.06 1.71
C MET A 49 -8.88 -11.52 0.31
N GLY A 50 -9.82 -10.83 -0.36
CA GLY A 50 -10.20 -11.12 -1.74
C GLY A 50 -11.30 -12.14 -1.95
N TYR A 51 -12.05 -12.45 -0.91
CA TYR A 51 -13.20 -13.35 -0.95
C TYR A 51 -14.48 -12.51 -0.85
N PRO A 52 -15.11 -12.13 -1.98
CA PRO A 52 -16.40 -11.44 -1.95
C PRO A 52 -17.36 -12.19 -1.04
N THR A 53 -17.82 -11.51 0.01
CA THR A 53 -18.57 -12.14 1.09
C THR A 53 -20.00 -11.66 1.13
N GLU A 54 -20.95 -12.61 1.10
CA GLU A 54 -22.35 -12.31 1.40
C GLU A 54 -22.54 -12.36 2.92
N ALA A 55 -22.97 -11.25 3.52
CA ALA A 55 -23.30 -11.19 4.94
C ALA A 55 -24.81 -11.15 5.17
N VAL A 56 -25.32 -12.06 6.01
CA VAL A 56 -26.77 -12.22 6.21
C VAL A 56 -27.14 -12.30 7.69
N VAL A 57 -28.11 -11.47 8.07
CA VAL A 57 -28.77 -11.53 9.39
C VAL A 57 -29.96 -12.48 9.31
N TYR A 58 -30.02 -13.43 10.24
CA TYR A 58 -31.09 -14.42 10.38
C TYR A 58 -31.37 -15.24 9.10
N PRO A 59 -30.35 -15.84 8.47
CA PRO A 59 -30.56 -16.66 7.28
C PRO A 59 -31.51 -17.82 7.59
N ASN A 60 -32.34 -18.20 6.62
CA ASN A 60 -33.11 -19.45 6.70
C ASN A 60 -32.25 -20.66 6.30
N GLU A 61 -32.78 -21.85 6.54
CA GLU A 61 -32.10 -23.12 6.18
C GLU A 61 -31.66 -23.13 4.71
N ALA A 62 -32.53 -22.71 3.79
CA ALA A 62 -32.23 -22.71 2.36
C ALA A 62 -31.01 -21.85 2.01
N LYS A 63 -30.85 -20.70 2.67
CA LYS A 63 -29.72 -19.80 2.49
C LYS A 63 -28.43 -20.38 3.06
N ILE A 64 -28.46 -20.97 4.26
CA ILE A 64 -27.27 -21.67 4.81
C ILE A 64 -26.86 -22.83 3.87
N LYS A 65 -27.85 -23.65 3.48
CA LYS A 65 -27.65 -24.81 2.62
C LYS A 65 -27.04 -24.43 1.27
N SER A 66 -27.45 -23.32 0.64
CA SER A 66 -26.89 -22.92 -0.66
C SER A 66 -25.40 -22.59 -0.62
N HIS A 67 -24.88 -22.12 0.52
CA HIS A 67 -23.46 -21.86 0.71
C HIS A 67 -22.66 -23.10 1.10
N ILE A 68 -23.30 -24.08 1.76
CA ILE A 68 -22.66 -25.38 2.05
C ILE A 68 -22.62 -26.26 0.79
N GLN A 69 -23.66 -26.18 -0.05
CA GLN A 69 -23.75 -26.86 -1.34
C GLN A 69 -23.08 -26.05 -2.46
N SER A 70 -21.82 -25.67 -2.26
CA SER A 70 -21.09 -24.76 -3.14
C SER A 70 -19.67 -25.27 -3.40
N TYR A 71 -19.18 -25.03 -4.62
CA TYR A 71 -17.75 -25.16 -4.97
C TYR A 71 -17.02 -23.82 -4.85
N GLU A 72 -17.76 -22.73 -4.68
CA GLU A 72 -17.24 -21.37 -4.67
C GLU A 72 -17.14 -20.81 -3.25
N THR A 73 -17.98 -21.24 -2.32
CA THR A 73 -17.93 -20.78 -0.93
C THR A 73 -16.86 -21.53 -0.19
N VAL A 74 -15.83 -20.80 0.24
CA VAL A 74 -14.62 -21.37 0.85
C VAL A 74 -14.32 -20.78 2.23
N MET A 75 -14.87 -19.59 2.52
CA MET A 75 -14.82 -18.93 3.82
C MET A 75 -16.21 -18.94 4.45
N PHE A 76 -16.41 -19.67 5.53
CA PHE A 76 -17.68 -19.70 6.26
C PHE A 76 -17.50 -19.14 7.67
N TYR A 77 -18.34 -18.18 8.05
CA TYR A 77 -18.40 -17.62 9.39
C TYR A 77 -19.84 -17.65 9.91
N GLU A 78 -20.04 -18.17 11.11
CA GLU A 78 -21.31 -18.02 11.82
C GLU A 78 -21.12 -17.48 13.23
N ILE A 79 -22.00 -16.58 13.66
CA ILE A 79 -22.21 -16.26 15.06
C ILE A 79 -23.67 -16.41 15.45
N ALA A 80 -23.94 -17.35 16.36
CA ALA A 80 -25.28 -17.65 16.83
C ALA A 80 -25.30 -18.31 18.22
N HIS A 81 -26.48 -18.57 18.75
CA HIS A 81 -26.62 -19.46 19.91
C HIS A 81 -26.35 -20.90 19.50
N SER A 82 -25.55 -21.62 20.29
CA SER A 82 -25.35 -23.06 20.16
C SER A 82 -26.58 -23.85 20.63
N VAL A 83 -26.89 -24.97 19.98
CA VAL A 83 -27.95 -25.91 20.37
C VAL A 83 -27.36 -27.31 20.45
N GLY A 84 -27.52 -27.99 21.59
CA GLY A 84 -26.96 -29.34 21.78
C GLY A 84 -25.43 -29.37 21.92
N GLY A 85 -24.81 -28.27 22.39
CA GLY A 85 -23.35 -28.16 22.48
C GLY A 85 -22.75 -27.79 21.13
N SER A 86 -21.80 -28.59 20.64
CA SER A 86 -21.09 -28.34 19.38
C SER A 86 -21.79 -28.89 18.13
N SER A 87 -23.03 -29.37 18.25
CA SER A 87 -23.73 -30.07 17.18
C SER A 87 -24.66 -29.20 16.34
N ALA A 88 -24.99 -27.97 16.75
CA ALA A 88 -25.92 -27.12 16.00
C ALA A 88 -25.86 -25.64 16.41
N PHE A 89 -26.31 -24.76 15.52
CA PHE A 89 -26.43 -23.32 15.78
C PHE A 89 -27.80 -22.76 15.32
N ARG A 90 -28.32 -21.76 16.05
CA ARG A 90 -29.59 -21.08 15.73
C ARG A 90 -29.38 -20.05 14.62
N ASN A 91 -29.58 -20.45 13.36
CA ASN A 91 -29.42 -19.54 12.22
C ASN A 91 -30.50 -18.45 12.19
N ASN A 92 -31.74 -18.74 12.60
CA ASN A 92 -32.76 -17.74 12.85
C ASN A 92 -33.69 -18.17 14.01
N CYS A 93 -34.86 -17.56 14.10
CA CYS A 93 -35.79 -17.73 15.21
C CYS A 93 -36.62 -19.02 15.14
N THR A 94 -36.72 -19.64 13.96
CA THR A 94 -37.45 -20.89 13.73
C THR A 94 -36.55 -22.04 13.29
N ASP A 95 -35.42 -21.71 12.68
CA ASP A 95 -34.56 -22.64 11.98
C ASP A 95 -33.27 -22.86 12.78
N THR A 96 -32.72 -24.05 12.66
CA THR A 96 -31.47 -24.46 13.31
C THR A 96 -30.73 -25.36 12.39
N THR A 97 -29.47 -25.03 12.14
CA THR A 97 -28.61 -25.86 11.32
C THR A 97 -27.85 -26.82 12.22
N THR A 98 -27.97 -28.11 11.94
CA THR A 98 -27.40 -29.21 12.70
C THR A 98 -26.23 -29.85 11.96
N ALA A 99 -25.34 -30.53 12.69
CA ALA A 99 -24.25 -31.30 12.13
C ALA A 99 -24.77 -32.38 11.15
N ASP A 100 -25.86 -33.07 11.48
CA ASP A 100 -26.48 -34.07 10.59
C ASP A 100 -26.97 -33.45 9.27
N GLU A 101 -27.50 -32.23 9.29
CA GLU A 101 -27.87 -31.52 8.07
C GLU A 101 -26.65 -31.16 7.24
N ILE A 102 -25.60 -30.62 7.86
CA ILE A 102 -24.34 -30.30 7.19
C ILE A 102 -23.73 -31.55 6.56
N HIS A 103 -23.67 -32.66 7.30
CA HIS A 103 -23.20 -33.97 6.82
C HIS A 103 -23.90 -34.36 5.51
N ASN A 104 -25.22 -34.21 5.47
CA ASN A 104 -26.02 -34.55 4.30
C ASN A 104 -25.84 -33.55 3.16
N TRP A 105 -25.79 -32.25 3.46
CA TRP A 105 -25.70 -31.20 2.43
C TRP A 105 -24.32 -31.18 1.75
N ILE A 106 -23.24 -31.32 2.52
CA ILE A 106 -21.86 -31.23 2.04
C ILE A 106 -21.37 -32.53 1.38
N LYS A 107 -22.12 -33.62 1.51
CA LYS A 107 -21.71 -34.97 1.06
C LYS A 107 -21.15 -34.99 -0.36
N ASP A 108 -21.85 -34.36 -1.30
CA ASP A 108 -21.52 -34.32 -2.74
C ASP A 108 -20.71 -33.06 -3.13
N TYR A 109 -20.26 -32.29 -2.15
CA TYR A 109 -19.47 -31.07 -2.30
C TYR A 109 -18.12 -31.21 -1.58
N PRO A 110 -17.15 -30.32 -1.86
CA PRO A 110 -15.89 -30.30 -1.12
C PRO A 110 -16.13 -30.08 0.38
N LYS A 111 -15.18 -30.53 1.22
CA LYS A 111 -15.11 -30.07 2.62
C LYS A 111 -14.95 -28.54 2.63
N MET A 112 -15.49 -27.87 3.64
CA MET A 112 -15.37 -26.43 3.77
C MET A 112 -13.92 -26.08 4.10
N PRO A 113 -13.19 -25.34 3.25
CA PRO A 113 -11.78 -25.07 3.48
C PRO A 113 -11.53 -24.28 4.78
N PHE A 114 -12.26 -23.20 5.02
CA PHE A 114 -12.17 -22.42 6.25
C PHE A 114 -13.54 -22.24 6.90
N THR A 115 -13.66 -22.58 8.19
CA THR A 115 -14.88 -22.39 8.98
C THR A 115 -14.56 -21.74 10.32
N PHE A 116 -15.26 -20.65 10.65
CA PHE A 116 -15.28 -20.07 11.98
C PHE A 116 -16.66 -20.31 12.62
N LEU A 117 -16.67 -21.09 13.71
CA LEU A 117 -17.84 -21.38 14.52
C LEU A 117 -17.86 -20.48 15.78
N ALA A 118 -18.42 -19.27 15.67
CA ALA A 118 -18.47 -18.30 16.76
C ALA A 118 -19.68 -18.51 17.69
N SER A 119 -20.47 -19.57 17.49
CA SER A 119 -21.46 -19.97 18.49
C SER A 119 -20.81 -20.43 19.79
N CYS A 120 -21.47 -20.15 20.92
CA CYS A 120 -20.90 -20.26 22.28
C CYS A 120 -20.10 -21.55 22.54
N ASN A 121 -20.63 -22.68 22.08
CA ASN A 121 -20.03 -24.01 22.24
C ASN A 121 -19.62 -24.65 20.91
N GLY A 122 -19.49 -23.88 19.82
CA GLY A 122 -19.29 -24.37 18.46
C GLY A 122 -18.09 -25.31 18.32
N THR A 123 -17.06 -25.12 19.15
CA THR A 123 -15.81 -25.90 19.09
C THR A 123 -15.40 -26.59 20.39
N CYS A 124 -16.30 -26.69 21.38
CA CYS A 124 -15.99 -27.43 22.62
C CYS A 124 -15.73 -28.93 22.38
N ASP A 125 -16.40 -29.51 21.38
CA ASP A 125 -16.11 -30.82 20.81
C ASP A 125 -15.98 -30.68 19.29
N MET A 126 -15.00 -31.36 18.70
CA MET A 126 -14.67 -31.32 17.28
C MET A 126 -14.56 -32.73 16.65
N GLY A 127 -15.06 -33.75 17.35
CA GLY A 127 -15.18 -35.12 16.87
C GLY A 127 -16.43 -35.38 16.03
N SER A 128 -16.63 -36.63 15.61
CA SER A 128 -17.76 -37.03 14.76
C SER A 128 -19.11 -36.58 15.32
N GLY A 129 -19.99 -36.05 14.45
CA GLY A 129 -21.32 -35.55 14.85
C GLY A 129 -21.33 -34.12 15.39
N THR A 130 -20.21 -33.39 15.32
CA THR A 130 -20.16 -31.95 15.62
C THR A 130 -20.02 -31.11 14.36
N LEU A 131 -20.38 -29.84 14.43
CA LEU A 131 -20.29 -28.90 13.32
C LEU A 131 -18.89 -28.89 12.70
N SER A 132 -17.84 -28.79 13.53
CA SER A 132 -16.44 -28.79 13.06
C SER A 132 -16.11 -30.04 12.26
N TYR A 133 -16.49 -31.22 12.74
CA TYR A 133 -16.18 -32.46 12.04
C TYR A 133 -16.91 -32.56 10.71
N GLU A 134 -18.18 -32.16 10.65
CA GLU A 134 -18.99 -32.28 9.43
C GLU A 134 -18.58 -31.26 8.37
N PHE A 135 -18.24 -30.02 8.73
CA PHE A 135 -17.65 -29.05 7.80
C PHE A 135 -16.33 -29.54 7.21
N ARG A 136 -15.48 -30.19 8.03
CA ARG A 136 -14.20 -30.78 7.60
C ARG A 136 -14.36 -32.14 6.91
N LYS A 137 -15.55 -32.75 6.93
CA LYS A 137 -15.82 -34.14 6.51
C LYS A 137 -14.89 -35.16 7.19
N GLY A 138 -14.57 -34.93 8.45
CA GLY A 138 -13.64 -35.75 9.25
C GLY A 138 -12.16 -35.64 8.85
N SER A 139 -11.81 -34.73 7.93
CA SER A 139 -10.43 -34.52 7.47
C SER A 139 -9.68 -33.53 8.36
N THR A 140 -8.36 -33.69 8.42
CA THR A 140 -7.44 -32.67 8.94
C THR A 140 -6.55 -32.10 7.85
N ASP A 141 -6.64 -32.55 6.60
CA ASP A 141 -5.86 -32.03 5.49
C ASP A 141 -6.68 -30.97 4.73
N ASP A 142 -6.07 -29.88 4.23
CA ASP A 142 -6.70 -28.83 3.42
C ASP A 142 -8.03 -28.26 3.97
N THR A 143 -8.21 -28.26 5.28
CA THR A 143 -9.42 -27.73 5.92
C THR A 143 -9.13 -27.32 7.36
N VAL A 144 -9.72 -26.22 7.79
CA VAL A 144 -9.59 -25.71 9.16
C VAL A 144 -10.95 -25.29 9.70
N THR A 145 -11.19 -25.66 10.96
CA THR A 145 -12.21 -25.06 11.80
C THR A 145 -11.56 -24.38 12.99
N ILE A 146 -11.98 -23.16 13.25
CA ILE A 146 -11.70 -22.44 14.49
C ILE A 146 -13.00 -21.96 15.10
N GLY A 147 -12.97 -21.52 16.34
CA GLY A 147 -14.13 -20.90 16.95
C GLY A 147 -14.12 -20.90 18.45
N TYR A 148 -15.30 -20.69 19.00
CA TYR A 148 -15.50 -20.45 20.42
C TYR A 148 -15.96 -21.69 21.19
N CYS A 149 -15.60 -21.71 22.47
CA CYS A 149 -16.03 -22.71 23.43
C CYS A 149 -16.29 -22.07 24.80
N GLY A 150 -17.47 -22.33 25.37
CA GLY A 150 -17.84 -21.89 26.71
C GLY A 150 -17.98 -20.37 26.87
N MET A 151 -18.28 -19.61 25.81
CA MET A 151 -18.30 -18.13 25.87
C MET A 151 -19.32 -17.53 26.85
N ASN A 152 -20.34 -18.28 27.28
CA ASN A 152 -21.26 -17.86 28.34
C ASN A 152 -20.89 -18.39 29.74
N GLU A 153 -19.82 -19.19 29.84
CA GLU A 153 -19.33 -19.84 31.05
C GLU A 153 -18.04 -19.18 31.56
N THR A 154 -17.79 -19.29 32.86
CA THR A 154 -16.53 -18.83 33.46
C THR A 154 -15.41 -19.84 33.14
N PRO A 155 -14.19 -19.39 32.78
CA PRO A 155 -13.71 -18.00 32.78
C PRO A 155 -14.06 -17.19 31.52
N CYS A 156 -14.42 -17.84 30.42
CA CYS A 156 -14.51 -17.22 29.10
C CYS A 156 -15.47 -16.05 28.99
N ASN A 157 -16.59 -16.08 29.71
CA ASN A 157 -17.53 -14.96 29.75
C ASN A 157 -16.96 -13.70 30.41
N GLN A 158 -15.95 -13.85 31.27
CA GLN A 158 -15.33 -12.76 32.03
C GLN A 158 -13.98 -12.34 31.47
N THR A 159 -13.27 -13.25 30.80
CA THR A 159 -11.89 -13.01 30.36
C THR A 159 -11.75 -12.87 28.86
N CYS A 160 -12.71 -13.34 28.07
CA CYS A 160 -12.63 -13.31 26.61
C CYS A 160 -13.84 -12.61 26.01
N TRP A 161 -15.04 -13.11 26.26
CA TRP A 161 -16.24 -12.73 25.51
C TRP A 161 -16.52 -11.22 25.47
N TYR A 162 -16.47 -10.55 26.61
CA TYR A 162 -16.77 -9.12 26.69
C TYR A 162 -15.56 -8.21 26.52
N ASP A 163 -14.35 -8.72 26.78
CA ASP A 163 -13.13 -7.91 26.86
C ASP A 163 -12.24 -8.07 25.62
N ASP A 164 -12.09 -9.30 25.11
CA ASP A 164 -11.04 -9.63 24.13
C ASP A 164 -11.57 -10.32 22.86
N ALA A 165 -12.81 -10.82 22.81
CA ALA A 165 -13.22 -11.75 21.74
C ALA A 165 -13.21 -11.13 20.34
N LEU A 166 -13.68 -9.89 20.20
CA LEU A 166 -13.63 -9.17 18.92
C LEU A 166 -12.19 -8.83 18.53
N ASP A 167 -11.38 -8.35 19.48
CA ASP A 167 -10.00 -7.98 19.23
C ASP A 167 -9.12 -9.20 18.89
N TRP A 168 -9.35 -10.33 19.56
CA TRP A 168 -8.72 -11.61 19.23
C TRP A 168 -9.10 -12.07 17.83
N GLN A 169 -10.37 -11.98 17.46
CA GLN A 169 -10.86 -12.33 16.13
C GLN A 169 -10.24 -11.42 15.06
N ASP A 170 -10.18 -10.11 15.32
CA ASP A 170 -9.59 -9.13 14.42
C ASP A 170 -8.10 -9.40 14.20
N ALA A 171 -7.35 -9.64 15.28
CA ALA A 171 -5.93 -9.95 15.22
C ALA A 171 -5.64 -11.24 14.45
N LEU A 172 -6.44 -12.29 14.68
CA LEU A 172 -6.36 -13.53 13.92
C LEU A 172 -6.52 -13.26 12.41
N PHE A 173 -7.57 -12.54 12.01
CA PHE A 173 -7.82 -12.27 10.60
C PHE A 173 -6.78 -11.35 9.99
N ASN A 174 -6.24 -10.40 10.76
CA ASN A 174 -5.11 -9.60 10.36
C ASN A 174 -3.91 -10.49 10.02
N TYR A 175 -3.45 -11.38 10.90
CA TYR A 175 -2.33 -12.28 10.60
C TYR A 175 -2.60 -13.20 9.40
N MET A 176 -3.82 -13.72 9.26
CA MET A 176 -4.22 -14.48 8.06
C MET A 176 -4.07 -13.62 6.79
N ASN A 177 -4.49 -12.35 6.83
CA ASN A 177 -4.34 -11.40 5.73
C ASN A 177 -2.87 -11.05 5.42
N GLN A 178 -1.95 -11.30 6.34
CA GLN A 178 -0.50 -11.17 6.11
C GLN A 178 0.12 -12.43 5.50
N GLY A 179 -0.68 -13.46 5.16
CA GLY A 179 -0.22 -14.69 4.52
C GLY A 179 0.28 -15.77 5.49
N TRP A 180 0.01 -15.62 6.78
CA TRP A 180 0.31 -16.63 7.80
C TRP A 180 -0.55 -17.88 7.59
N THR A 181 -0.11 -19.03 8.11
CA THR A 181 -1.02 -20.17 8.24
C THR A 181 -2.12 -19.80 9.23
N VAL A 182 -3.29 -20.42 9.10
CA VAL A 182 -4.38 -20.20 10.06
C VAL A 182 -3.95 -20.63 11.47
N LYS A 183 -3.06 -21.64 11.58
CA LYS A 183 -2.52 -22.09 12.86
C LYS A 183 -1.60 -21.06 13.50
N ASP A 184 -0.64 -20.53 12.75
CA ASP A 184 0.30 -19.52 13.27
C ASP A 184 -0.45 -18.23 13.65
N ALA A 185 -1.41 -17.82 12.82
CA ALA A 185 -2.29 -16.69 13.11
C ALA A 185 -3.11 -16.91 14.40
N PHE A 186 -3.66 -18.11 14.58
CA PHE A 186 -4.40 -18.49 15.78
C PHE A 186 -3.53 -18.47 17.02
N ASP A 187 -2.33 -19.05 16.97
CA ASP A 187 -1.41 -19.09 18.10
C ASP A 187 -0.93 -17.69 18.48
N GLN A 188 -0.61 -16.86 17.50
CA GLN A 188 -0.18 -15.49 17.73
C GLN A 188 -1.30 -14.64 18.33
N ALA A 189 -2.54 -14.79 17.85
CA ALA A 189 -3.70 -14.14 18.47
C ALA A 189 -3.92 -14.66 19.91
N CYS A 190 -3.80 -15.96 20.16
CA CYS A 190 -3.89 -16.53 21.51
C CYS A 190 -2.81 -15.98 22.46
N TYR A 191 -1.59 -15.78 21.95
CA TYR A 191 -0.50 -15.17 22.70
C TYR A 191 -0.81 -13.70 23.07
N SER A 192 -1.34 -12.92 22.13
CA SER A 192 -1.68 -11.51 22.33
C SER A 192 -2.88 -11.31 23.25
N TYR A 193 -3.83 -12.26 23.27
CA TYR A 193 -5.06 -12.18 24.07
C TYR A 193 -5.18 -13.38 25.02
N PRO A 194 -4.39 -13.38 26.13
CA PRO A 194 -4.36 -14.48 27.08
C PRO A 194 -5.70 -14.68 27.83
N GLY A 195 -6.59 -13.69 27.79
CA GLY A 195 -7.96 -13.80 28.30
C GLY A 195 -8.83 -14.77 27.50
N CYS A 196 -8.50 -15.00 26.22
CA CYS A 196 -9.14 -15.98 25.35
C CYS A 196 -8.43 -17.35 25.33
N TYR A 197 -7.11 -17.37 25.55
CA TYR A 197 -6.37 -18.62 25.64
C TYR A 197 -5.12 -18.48 26.53
N ASN A 198 -5.07 -19.27 27.59
CA ASN A 198 -3.89 -19.42 28.43
C ASN A 198 -3.88 -20.81 29.06
N GLU A 199 -2.99 -21.67 28.55
CA GLU A 199 -2.90 -23.05 29.00
C GLU A 199 -2.54 -23.16 30.49
N THR A 200 -1.62 -22.33 30.98
CA THR A 200 -1.17 -22.36 32.39
C THR A 200 -2.29 -21.94 33.34
N ALA A 201 -3.12 -20.97 32.93
CA ALA A 201 -4.28 -20.50 33.69
C ALA A 201 -5.53 -21.38 33.48
N GLY A 202 -5.47 -22.40 32.62
CA GLY A 202 -6.62 -23.24 32.27
C GLY A 202 -7.70 -22.53 31.45
N ILE A 203 -7.36 -21.37 30.87
CA ILE A 203 -8.27 -20.59 30.02
C ILE A 203 -8.16 -21.15 28.60
N ARG A 204 -9.27 -21.66 28.08
CA ARG A 204 -9.33 -22.17 26.72
C ARG A 204 -10.71 -21.79 26.17
N CYS A 205 -10.85 -20.59 25.63
CA CYS A 205 -12.13 -20.07 25.10
C CYS A 205 -12.22 -20.17 23.57
N VAL A 206 -11.08 -20.32 22.91
CA VAL A 206 -10.94 -20.52 21.47
C VAL A 206 -10.31 -21.88 21.17
N ARG A 207 -10.64 -22.50 20.03
CA ARG A 207 -10.08 -23.79 19.60
C ARG A 207 -9.72 -23.77 18.13
N PHE A 208 -8.78 -24.65 17.79
CA PHE A 208 -8.33 -24.94 16.44
C PHE A 208 -8.45 -26.44 16.16
N ALA A 209 -8.92 -26.81 14.97
CA ALA A 209 -8.79 -28.15 14.43
C ALA A 209 -8.66 -28.11 12.91
N GLY A 210 -7.75 -28.90 12.35
CA GLY A 210 -7.54 -28.95 10.90
C GLY A 210 -6.06 -28.99 10.55
N ASP A 211 -5.78 -28.55 9.34
CA ASP A 211 -4.43 -28.54 8.77
C ASP A 211 -3.64 -27.36 9.30
N GLU A 212 -2.54 -27.64 10.00
CA GLU A 212 -1.67 -26.61 10.57
C GLU A 212 -0.90 -25.82 9.50
N ASN A 213 -0.73 -26.37 8.30
CA ASN A 213 -0.05 -25.70 7.19
C ASN A 213 -1.03 -24.93 6.28
N PHE A 214 -2.32 -24.95 6.60
CA PHE A 214 -3.35 -24.34 5.77
C PHE A 214 -3.22 -22.82 5.76
N LYS A 215 -3.25 -22.25 4.56
CA LYS A 215 -3.23 -20.81 4.34
C LYS A 215 -4.51 -20.35 3.65
N VAL A 216 -5.03 -19.21 4.08
CA VAL A 216 -5.94 -18.40 3.26
C VAL A 216 -5.03 -17.45 2.50
N VAL A 217 -4.89 -17.59 1.18
CA VAL A 217 -4.01 -16.70 0.43
C VAL A 217 -4.76 -15.39 0.30
N PRO A 218 -4.27 -14.29 0.90
CA PRO A 218 -4.89 -12.99 0.74
C PRO A 218 -4.88 -12.62 -0.74
N LYS A 219 -5.85 -11.84 -1.18
CA LYS A 219 -5.71 -11.08 -2.41
C LYS A 219 -4.37 -10.39 -2.29
N ILE A 220 -3.48 -10.63 -3.24
CA ILE A 220 -2.35 -9.75 -3.43
C ILE A 220 -2.98 -8.40 -3.77
N GLY A 221 -3.17 -7.57 -2.75
CA GLY A 221 -3.36 -6.15 -2.91
C GLY A 221 -2.12 -5.73 -3.67
N ARG A 222 -2.26 -5.55 -4.98
CA ARG A 222 -1.16 -5.05 -5.79
C ARG A 222 -0.96 -3.60 -5.37
N VAL A 223 -0.27 -3.39 -4.25
CA VAL A 223 0.52 -2.18 -4.08
C VAL A 223 1.49 -2.24 -5.24
N SER A 224 1.17 -1.48 -6.28
CA SER A 224 2.07 -1.39 -7.43
C SER A 224 3.40 -0.86 -6.92
N LEU A 225 4.52 -1.24 -7.54
CA LEU A 225 5.82 -0.70 -7.11
C LEU A 225 5.85 0.83 -7.09
N GLY A 226 5.05 1.50 -7.94
CA GLY A 226 4.92 2.95 -7.91
C GLY A 226 4.08 3.51 -6.76
N GLU A 227 3.12 2.74 -6.23
CA GLU A 227 2.41 3.10 -4.98
C GLU A 227 3.38 2.92 -3.81
N ALA A 228 3.99 1.74 -3.70
CA ALA A 228 4.91 1.35 -2.63
C ALA A 228 6.18 2.20 -2.49
N VAL A 229 6.43 3.13 -3.39
CA VAL A 229 7.59 4.03 -3.31
C VAL A 229 7.17 5.49 -3.49
N ASP A 230 5.87 5.79 -3.37
CA ASP A 230 5.26 7.11 -3.56
C ASP A 230 5.58 7.77 -4.92
N ASN A 231 5.81 6.98 -5.97
CA ASN A 231 6.18 7.50 -7.28
C ASN A 231 5.48 6.81 -8.44
N PHE A 232 4.32 7.36 -8.78
CA PHE A 232 3.48 6.96 -9.91
C PHE A 232 3.96 7.47 -11.27
N ILE A 233 4.93 8.37 -11.29
CA ILE A 233 5.41 9.03 -12.52
C ILE A 233 6.43 8.12 -13.22
N LEU A 234 7.30 7.50 -12.43
CA LEU A 234 8.35 6.65 -12.94
C LEU A 234 7.84 5.23 -13.23
N SER A 235 8.53 4.57 -14.18
CA SER A 235 8.28 3.17 -14.48
C SER A 235 9.26 2.30 -13.71
N TRP A 236 8.73 1.33 -12.97
CA TRP A 236 9.51 0.48 -12.08
C TRP A 236 9.67 -0.92 -12.67
N SER A 237 10.88 -1.44 -12.58
CA SER A 237 11.26 -2.78 -13.00
C SER A 237 11.97 -3.51 -11.88
N THR A 238 11.93 -4.84 -11.92
CA THR A 238 12.58 -5.69 -10.92
C THR A 238 13.11 -6.95 -11.59
N GLY A 239 14.07 -7.61 -10.93
CA GLY A 239 14.62 -8.87 -11.37
C GLY A 239 15.73 -9.38 -10.46
N GLY A 240 16.51 -10.31 -10.99
CA GLY A 240 17.46 -11.13 -10.21
C GLY A 240 16.89 -12.53 -10.02
N ASP A 241 17.20 -13.13 -8.88
CA ASP A 241 16.76 -14.47 -8.48
C ASP A 241 15.34 -14.46 -7.87
N ALA A 242 14.89 -13.30 -7.37
CA ALA A 242 13.51 -13.02 -6.99
C ALA A 242 13.14 -11.58 -7.38
N ASN A 243 11.84 -11.26 -7.41
CA ASN A 243 11.35 -9.91 -7.73
C ASN A 243 10.93 -9.16 -6.47
N TRP A 244 11.17 -7.86 -6.43
CA TRP A 244 10.62 -6.92 -5.46
C TRP A 244 9.09 -6.81 -5.59
N PHE A 245 8.41 -6.45 -4.52
CA PHE A 245 6.96 -6.28 -4.46
C PHE A 245 6.56 -5.20 -3.45
N GLY A 246 5.39 -4.58 -3.63
CA GLY A 246 4.83 -3.66 -2.64
C GLY A 246 4.10 -4.40 -1.52
N GLN A 247 4.22 -3.91 -0.28
CA GLN A 247 3.65 -4.52 0.93
C GLN A 247 3.30 -3.45 1.98
N THR A 248 2.52 -3.82 3.00
CA THR A 248 1.93 -2.88 3.98
C THR A 248 2.31 -3.16 5.45
N LEU A 249 3.26 -4.05 5.70
CA LEU A 249 3.69 -4.47 7.04
C LEU A 249 4.76 -3.56 7.62
N GLU A 250 5.66 -3.07 6.78
CA GLU A 250 6.78 -2.21 7.17
C GLU A 250 6.85 -1.03 6.20
N SER A 251 6.72 0.20 6.68
CA SER A 251 6.84 1.38 5.83
C SER A 251 7.42 2.57 6.58
N TYR A 252 7.92 3.53 5.82
CA TYR A 252 8.29 4.84 6.31
C TYR A 252 7.15 5.84 6.13
N HIS A 253 6.51 5.81 4.96
CA HIS A 253 5.41 6.69 4.58
C HIS A 253 4.11 5.87 4.40
N ASP A 254 2.97 6.57 4.50
CA ASP A 254 1.55 6.22 4.21
C ASP A 254 0.96 4.80 4.36
N GLY A 255 1.70 3.85 4.90
CA GLY A 255 1.28 2.49 5.21
C GLY A 255 1.72 1.43 4.21
N ASP A 256 2.56 1.75 3.23
CA ASP A 256 3.16 0.76 2.33
C ASP A 256 4.62 1.07 1.95
N SER A 257 5.37 0.03 1.55
CA SER A 257 6.70 0.20 0.97
C SER A 257 7.05 -0.92 -0.01
N ALA A 258 8.11 -0.74 -0.81
CA ALA A 258 8.65 -1.79 -1.66
C ALA A 258 9.61 -2.68 -0.85
N GLU A 259 9.41 -4.00 -0.89
CA GLU A 259 10.25 -5.01 -0.24
C GLU A 259 10.96 -5.89 -1.27
N SER A 260 12.20 -6.27 -0.98
CA SER A 260 12.95 -7.25 -1.75
C SER A 260 12.29 -8.63 -1.75
N GLY A 261 12.38 -9.35 -2.87
CA GLY A 261 11.97 -10.77 -2.90
C GLY A 261 12.85 -11.65 -2.01
N ASP A 262 12.27 -12.73 -1.50
CA ASP A 262 13.01 -13.75 -0.74
C ASP A 262 14.08 -14.40 -1.61
N ILE A 263 15.35 -14.30 -1.17
CA ILE A 263 16.52 -14.87 -1.85
C ILE A 263 17.38 -15.71 -0.89
N SER A 264 18.05 -16.71 -1.46
CA SER A 264 18.94 -17.65 -0.77
C SER A 264 20.40 -17.18 -0.78
N ASP A 265 21.28 -17.92 -0.09
CA ASP A 265 22.72 -17.67 -0.07
C ASP A 265 23.31 -17.62 -1.50
N GLY A 266 24.07 -16.56 -1.80
CA GLY A 266 24.70 -16.32 -3.10
C GLY A 266 23.79 -15.74 -4.19
N GLU A 267 22.53 -15.44 -3.87
CA GLU A 267 21.54 -14.86 -4.79
C GLU A 267 21.43 -13.32 -4.63
N ASN A 268 20.70 -12.70 -5.56
CA ASN A 268 20.47 -11.26 -5.59
C ASN A 268 19.10 -10.89 -6.17
N THR A 269 18.55 -9.76 -5.72
CA THR A 269 17.31 -9.20 -6.24
C THR A 269 17.43 -7.67 -6.36
N TRP A 270 16.78 -7.06 -7.35
CA TRP A 270 16.87 -5.62 -7.58
C TRP A 270 15.54 -4.96 -7.97
N LEU A 271 15.44 -3.67 -7.65
CA LEU A 271 14.42 -2.70 -8.07
C LEU A 271 15.12 -1.61 -8.88
N GLU A 272 14.58 -1.25 -10.04
CA GLU A 272 15.22 -0.32 -10.98
C GLU A 272 14.22 0.63 -11.65
N THR A 273 14.67 1.86 -11.89
CA THR A 273 13.95 2.89 -12.65
C THR A 273 14.92 3.75 -13.47
N THR A 274 14.38 4.53 -14.42
CA THR A 274 15.15 5.52 -15.20
C THR A 274 14.62 6.92 -14.93
N VAL A 275 15.53 7.88 -14.73
CA VAL A 275 15.21 9.29 -14.54
C VAL A 275 15.94 10.13 -15.59
N GLU A 276 15.37 11.30 -15.93
CA GLU A 276 16.03 12.31 -16.77
C GLU A 276 16.50 13.45 -15.87
N GLY A 277 17.81 13.68 -15.82
CA GLY A 277 18.39 14.81 -15.11
C GLY A 277 18.57 16.05 -16.00
N PRO A 278 18.95 17.21 -15.43
CA PRO A 278 19.44 17.36 -14.05
C PRO A 278 18.31 17.39 -13.01
N CYS A 279 18.46 16.60 -11.96
CA CYS A 279 17.50 16.52 -10.85
C CYS A 279 18.16 15.96 -9.59
N ASP A 280 17.55 16.17 -8.44
CA ASP A 280 17.88 15.47 -7.21
C ASP A 280 16.90 14.32 -6.98
N VAL A 281 17.44 13.13 -6.75
CA VAL A 281 16.68 11.94 -6.35
C VAL A 281 16.82 11.78 -4.85
N SER A 282 15.70 11.69 -4.12
CA SER A 282 15.68 11.36 -2.70
C SER A 282 14.82 10.14 -2.42
N PHE A 283 15.22 9.29 -1.48
CA PHE A 283 14.46 8.12 -1.07
C PHE A 283 14.76 7.72 0.37
N TYR A 284 13.89 6.91 0.97
CA TYR A 284 14.12 6.23 2.23
C TYR A 284 14.43 4.75 1.98
N TRP A 285 15.35 4.21 2.76
CA TRP A 285 15.71 2.79 2.70
C TRP A 285 15.97 2.21 4.09
N LYS A 286 15.76 0.90 4.21
CA LYS A 286 15.99 0.11 5.42
C LYS A 286 16.43 -1.30 5.03
N VAL A 287 17.21 -1.95 5.89
CA VAL A 287 17.56 -3.36 5.74
C VAL A 287 17.51 -4.08 7.08
N ASP A 288 17.06 -5.33 7.07
CA ASP A 288 17.33 -6.30 8.12
C ASP A 288 18.03 -7.51 7.51
N SER A 289 19.29 -7.71 7.87
CA SER A 289 20.20 -8.61 7.16
C SER A 289 21.40 -8.99 8.01
N GLN A 290 22.19 -9.96 7.56
CA GLN A 290 23.46 -10.28 8.21
C GLN A 290 24.45 -9.10 8.11
N TYR A 291 24.83 -8.56 9.27
CA TYR A 291 25.72 -7.40 9.37
C TYR A 291 27.08 -7.64 8.71
N GLU A 292 27.48 -6.76 7.79
CA GLU A 292 28.72 -6.82 7.00
C GLU A 292 28.86 -8.00 6.01
N HIS A 293 27.76 -8.69 5.69
CA HIS A 293 27.75 -9.81 4.75
C HIS A 293 26.73 -9.60 3.64
N ASP A 294 25.48 -9.37 4.06
CA ASP A 294 24.35 -9.13 3.18
C ASP A 294 24.09 -7.64 3.12
N TYR A 295 23.80 -7.13 1.92
CA TYR A 295 23.78 -5.68 1.71
C TYR A 295 22.66 -5.26 0.77
N LEU A 296 21.95 -4.21 1.16
CA LEU A 296 21.22 -3.35 0.23
C LEU A 296 22.18 -2.27 -0.29
N ARG A 297 22.25 -2.12 -1.61
CA ARG A 297 23.13 -1.17 -2.30
C ARG A 297 22.35 -0.30 -3.27
N PHE A 298 22.78 0.96 -3.41
CA PHE A 298 22.24 1.88 -4.39
C PHE A 298 23.26 2.17 -5.49
N TYR A 299 22.81 2.13 -6.75
CA TYR A 299 23.63 2.35 -7.94
C TYR A 299 23.04 3.45 -8.82
N ILE A 300 23.93 4.22 -9.47
CA ILE A 300 23.62 5.12 -10.58
C ILE A 300 24.43 4.65 -11.78
N ASP A 301 23.77 4.29 -12.88
CA ASP A 301 24.38 3.74 -14.10
C ASP A 301 25.33 2.56 -13.85
N GLY A 302 24.97 1.72 -12.88
CA GLY A 302 25.78 0.56 -12.45
C GLY A 302 26.98 0.89 -11.57
N ALA A 303 27.22 2.16 -11.22
CA ALA A 303 28.24 2.56 -10.25
C ALA A 303 27.64 2.64 -8.83
N GLU A 304 28.21 1.86 -7.89
CA GLU A 304 27.78 1.83 -6.48
C GLU A 304 27.99 3.21 -5.84
N GLN A 305 26.94 3.76 -5.25
CA GLN A 305 26.98 5.03 -4.53
C GLN A 305 27.08 4.83 -3.02
N ASP A 306 26.30 3.88 -2.47
CA ASP A 306 26.24 3.63 -1.03
C ASP A 306 25.68 2.22 -0.73
N LYS A 307 25.87 1.76 0.51
CA LYS A 307 25.39 0.45 0.99
C LYS A 307 25.09 0.42 2.48
N ILE A 308 24.12 -0.42 2.87
CA ILE A 308 23.77 -0.72 4.27
C ILE A 308 23.65 -2.23 4.50
N SER A 309 23.91 -2.68 5.73
CA SER A 309 23.83 -4.08 6.19
C SER A 309 23.49 -4.13 7.68
N GLY A 310 23.07 -5.30 8.17
CA GLY A 310 22.63 -5.47 9.55
C GLY A 310 21.15 -5.15 9.71
N SER A 311 20.74 -4.82 10.93
CA SER A 311 19.38 -4.32 11.23
C SER A 311 19.42 -2.81 11.40
N THR A 312 18.96 -2.06 10.40
CA THR A 312 18.99 -0.59 10.41
C THR A 312 17.61 0.01 10.65
N SER A 313 17.57 1.25 11.14
CA SER A 313 16.36 2.10 11.02
C SER A 313 16.28 2.70 9.62
N TRP A 314 15.09 3.20 9.25
CA TRP A 314 14.89 3.97 8.03
C TRP A 314 15.83 5.19 7.98
N ALA A 315 16.46 5.39 6.82
CA ALA A 315 17.34 6.54 6.58
C ALA A 315 17.05 7.16 5.22
N GLN A 316 17.12 8.49 5.13
CA GLN A 316 16.99 9.20 3.87
C GLN A 316 18.35 9.29 3.16
N LYS A 317 18.34 9.19 1.83
CA LYS A 317 19.48 9.52 0.96
C LYS A 317 19.03 10.44 -0.16
N THR A 318 19.94 11.32 -0.59
CA THR A 318 19.74 12.24 -1.71
C THR A 318 20.96 12.23 -2.61
N TYR A 319 20.75 12.17 -3.92
CA TYR A 319 21.80 12.18 -4.94
C TYR A 319 21.43 13.12 -6.08
N SER A 320 22.38 13.97 -6.49
CA SER A 320 22.24 14.82 -7.66
C SER A 320 22.59 14.05 -8.92
N ILE A 321 21.65 14.05 -9.87
CA ILE A 321 21.74 13.39 -11.16
C ILE A 321 22.10 14.43 -12.21
N SER A 322 23.11 14.13 -13.03
CA SER A 322 23.53 15.01 -14.11
C SER A 322 22.52 15.04 -15.27
N GLY A 323 22.72 15.97 -16.22
CA GLY A 323 21.89 16.04 -17.41
C GLY A 323 21.93 14.77 -18.26
N GLY A 324 20.75 14.25 -18.63
CA GLY A 324 20.60 13.06 -19.46
C GLY A 324 19.83 11.93 -18.77
N SER A 325 19.71 10.80 -19.46
CA SER A 325 19.01 9.61 -18.99
C SER A 325 19.92 8.77 -18.10
N HIS A 326 19.47 8.48 -16.88
CA HIS A 326 20.23 7.75 -15.87
C HIS A 326 19.40 6.60 -15.26
N THR A 327 20.03 5.45 -15.07
CA THR A 327 19.41 4.27 -14.44
C THR A 327 19.75 4.21 -12.96
N LEU A 328 18.74 4.08 -12.12
CA LEU A 328 18.85 3.97 -10.67
C LEU A 328 18.47 2.56 -10.23
N THR A 329 19.35 1.89 -9.47
CA THR A 329 19.12 0.50 -9.06
C THR A 329 19.33 0.35 -7.54
N TRP A 330 18.32 -0.19 -6.86
CA TRP A 330 18.42 -0.69 -5.48
C TRP A 330 18.58 -2.21 -5.56
N LYS A 331 19.68 -2.74 -5.03
CA LYS A 331 20.03 -4.15 -5.16
C LYS A 331 20.37 -4.77 -3.82
N TYR A 332 19.65 -5.83 -3.48
CA TYR A 332 19.92 -6.68 -2.32
C TYR A 332 20.68 -7.93 -2.74
N THR A 333 21.71 -8.31 -1.99
CA THR A 333 22.55 -9.49 -2.26
C THR A 333 22.87 -10.23 -0.98
N LYS A 334 22.83 -11.56 -1.02
CA LYS A 334 23.33 -12.41 0.06
C LYS A 334 24.70 -13.00 -0.25
N ASP A 335 25.52 -13.18 0.79
CA ASP A 335 26.78 -13.89 0.66
C ASP A 335 26.59 -15.43 0.58
N SER A 336 27.68 -16.19 0.48
CA SER A 336 27.61 -17.65 0.27
C SER A 336 27.27 -18.48 1.52
N SER A 337 27.05 -17.88 2.68
CA SER A 337 26.75 -18.62 3.91
C SER A 337 26.11 -17.77 5.01
N GLY A 338 24.99 -18.24 5.56
CA GLY A 338 24.52 -17.76 6.87
C GLY A 338 23.09 -17.25 6.93
N SER A 339 22.22 -17.63 5.98
CA SER A 339 20.82 -17.20 5.99
C SER A 339 20.11 -17.42 7.32
N ASN A 340 19.54 -16.34 7.85
CA ASN A 340 18.44 -16.44 8.78
C ASN A 340 17.13 -16.30 7.98
N PRO A 341 16.08 -17.06 8.31
CA PRO A 341 14.76 -16.79 7.78
C PRO A 341 14.33 -15.39 8.24
N GLY A 342 14.05 -14.48 7.29
CA GLY A 342 13.58 -13.12 7.54
C GLY A 342 14.46 -11.98 7.05
N ASP A 343 15.62 -12.23 6.42
CA ASP A 343 16.46 -11.13 5.92
C ASP A 343 15.86 -10.50 4.64
N CYS A 344 15.46 -9.23 4.73
CA CYS A 344 14.92 -8.46 3.61
C CYS A 344 15.27 -6.97 3.69
N SER A 345 14.92 -6.25 2.64
CA SER A 345 15.27 -4.84 2.47
C SER A 345 14.10 -4.06 1.88
N TRP A 346 14.00 -2.79 2.24
CA TRP A 346 12.89 -1.94 1.87
C TRP A 346 13.33 -0.60 1.29
N VAL A 347 12.52 -0.07 0.37
CA VAL A 347 12.65 1.26 -0.25
C VAL A 347 11.28 1.93 -0.23
N ASP A 348 11.27 3.22 0.09
CA ASP A 348 10.05 4.00 0.26
C ASP A 348 10.29 5.49 -0.09
N MET A 349 9.22 6.25 -0.33
CA MET A 349 9.21 7.69 -0.57
C MET A 349 10.26 8.19 -1.57
N VAL A 350 10.27 7.59 -2.77
CA VAL A 350 11.15 8.00 -3.86
C VAL A 350 10.63 9.27 -4.52
N SER A 351 11.33 10.38 -4.31
CA SER A 351 10.99 11.70 -4.83
C SER A 351 12.05 12.21 -5.80
N ILE A 352 11.58 12.88 -6.84
CA ILE A 352 12.42 13.59 -7.80
C ILE A 352 12.15 15.08 -7.63
N THR A 353 13.17 15.83 -7.26
CA THR A 353 13.13 17.29 -7.26
C THR A 353 13.89 17.76 -8.48
N GLU A 354 13.17 18.22 -9.50
CA GLU A 354 13.82 18.70 -10.70
C GLU A 354 14.50 20.06 -10.43
N ASP A 355 15.72 20.22 -10.96
CA ASP A 355 16.53 21.41 -10.74
C ASP A 355 16.33 22.47 -11.85
N TRP A 356 15.23 22.38 -12.60
CA TRP A 356 14.91 23.36 -13.64
C TRP A 356 14.62 24.71 -13.00
N CYS A 357 15.21 25.79 -13.52
CA CYS A 357 14.63 27.10 -13.24
C CYS A 357 13.22 27.15 -13.86
N ALA A 358 12.28 27.85 -13.22
CA ALA A 358 10.85 27.83 -13.59
C ALA A 358 10.56 28.10 -15.10
N ALA A 359 11.46 28.78 -15.80
CA ALA A 359 11.36 29.00 -17.24
C ALA A 359 11.67 27.76 -18.08
N GLU A 360 12.58 26.89 -17.64
CA GLU A 360 12.89 25.67 -18.36
C GLU A 360 11.76 24.64 -18.21
N SER A 361 11.18 24.50 -17.00
CA SER A 361 9.95 23.71 -16.80
C SER A 361 8.79 24.20 -17.69
N ALA A 362 8.63 25.51 -17.86
CA ALA A 362 7.58 26.08 -18.71
C ALA A 362 7.79 25.76 -20.20
N VAL A 363 9.03 25.73 -20.68
CA VAL A 363 9.36 25.37 -22.06
C VAL A 363 9.12 23.88 -22.32
N HIS A 364 9.48 23.01 -21.37
CA HIS A 364 9.20 21.57 -21.47
C HIS A 364 7.70 21.26 -21.43
N GLN A 365 6.93 21.93 -20.58
CA GLN A 365 5.48 21.74 -20.49
C GLN A 365 4.70 22.30 -21.70
N ALA A 366 5.25 23.30 -22.39
CA ALA A 366 4.61 23.93 -23.55
C ALA A 366 4.65 23.08 -24.84
N LYS A 367 5.29 21.90 -24.84
CA LYS A 367 5.40 20.98 -26.00
C LYS A 367 5.84 21.69 -27.29
N ILE A 368 6.81 22.58 -27.19
CA ILE A 368 7.36 23.34 -28.31
C ILE A 368 8.26 22.42 -29.15
N SER A 369 8.26 22.59 -30.48
CA SER A 369 9.22 21.91 -31.35
C SER A 369 10.61 22.47 -31.09
N GLU A 370 11.58 21.59 -30.77
CA GLU A 370 13.00 21.93 -30.54
C GLU A 370 13.22 22.82 -29.29
N PRO A 371 12.90 22.32 -28.07
CA PRO A 371 12.99 23.09 -26.83
C PRO A 371 14.41 23.58 -26.53
N ASP A 372 15.44 22.87 -26.97
CA ASP A 372 16.83 23.26 -26.75
C ASP A 372 17.21 24.56 -27.47
N ASP A 373 16.54 24.95 -28.55
CA ASP A 373 16.80 26.24 -29.20
C ASP A 373 16.37 27.44 -28.34
N VAL A 374 15.37 27.22 -27.46
CA VAL A 374 14.89 28.20 -26.48
C VAL A 374 15.71 28.13 -25.19
N LEU A 375 16.14 26.92 -24.79
CA LEU A 375 16.83 26.69 -23.52
C LEU A 375 18.33 26.98 -23.61
N ASN A 376 18.99 26.73 -24.74
CA ASN A 376 20.43 26.93 -24.90
C ASN A 376 20.90 28.39 -24.71
N PRO A 377 20.11 29.43 -25.07
CA PRO A 377 20.40 30.81 -24.66
C PRO A 377 20.26 31.05 -23.16
N LEU A 378 19.22 30.49 -22.51
CA LEU A 378 18.98 30.63 -21.06
C LEU A 378 20.07 29.92 -20.24
N ARG A 379 20.44 28.70 -20.65
CA ARG A 379 21.56 27.92 -20.10
C ARG A 379 22.88 28.67 -20.26
N ARG A 380 23.15 29.25 -21.45
CA ARG A 380 24.34 30.10 -21.67
C ARG A 380 24.36 31.34 -20.77
N MET A 381 23.22 32.01 -20.57
CA MET A 381 23.13 33.16 -19.66
C MET A 381 23.35 32.78 -18.19
N ARG A 382 22.81 31.63 -17.75
CA ARG A 382 23.09 31.04 -16.42
C ARG A 382 24.58 30.78 -16.24
N ASP A 383 25.19 30.11 -17.23
CA ASP A 383 26.58 29.65 -17.14
C ASP A 383 27.59 30.80 -17.31
N ASP A 384 27.27 31.84 -18.10
CA ASP A 384 28.13 33.01 -18.31
C ASP A 384 28.04 34.08 -17.18
N SER A 385 27.01 34.02 -16.32
CA SER A 385 26.70 35.11 -15.36
C SER A 385 26.60 34.70 -13.89
N LEU A 386 27.23 33.60 -13.46
CA LEU A 386 27.30 33.20 -12.04
C LEU A 386 28.00 34.26 -11.17
N LYS A 387 27.21 35.22 -10.68
CA LYS A 387 27.37 35.89 -9.38
C LYS A 387 26.01 35.94 -8.71
N ASP A 388 25.97 35.42 -7.50
CA ASP A 388 24.80 34.94 -6.75
C ASP A 388 23.66 35.96 -6.51
N ASP A 389 23.86 37.26 -6.77
CA ASP A 389 22.88 38.32 -6.49
C ASP A 389 21.79 38.51 -7.58
N TYR A 390 21.97 37.96 -8.79
CA TYR A 390 20.99 38.13 -9.88
C TYR A 390 19.91 37.05 -9.92
N VAL A 391 20.20 35.88 -9.36
CA VAL A 391 19.28 34.74 -9.29
C VAL A 391 18.06 35.09 -8.43
N ALA A 392 18.24 35.81 -7.31
CA ALA A 392 17.15 36.18 -6.42
C ALA A 392 16.10 37.12 -7.05
N ARG A 393 16.49 38.05 -7.94
CA ARG A 393 15.53 38.99 -8.56
C ARG A 393 14.72 38.39 -9.70
N TYR A 394 15.21 37.32 -10.32
CA TYR A 394 14.46 36.55 -11.32
C TYR A 394 13.29 35.80 -10.69
N TYR A 395 13.45 35.32 -9.45
CA TYR A 395 12.42 34.60 -8.70
C TYR A 395 11.32 35.50 -8.12
N ASP A 396 11.63 36.75 -7.72
CA ASP A 396 10.66 37.63 -7.03
C ASP A 396 9.48 38.14 -7.90
N TYR A 397 9.64 38.24 -9.22
CA TYR A 397 8.60 38.75 -10.13
C TYR A 397 7.95 37.66 -11.00
N SER A 398 8.39 36.41 -10.85
CA SER A 398 8.00 35.24 -11.64
C SER A 398 6.48 34.91 -11.62
N PRO A 399 5.76 34.93 -10.47
CA PRO A 399 4.41 34.37 -10.42
C PRO A 399 3.36 35.12 -11.25
N ASP A 400 3.48 36.44 -11.37
CA ASP A 400 2.56 37.26 -12.17
C ASP A 400 2.98 37.33 -13.64
N LEU A 401 4.29 37.24 -13.92
CA LEU A 401 4.84 37.18 -15.28
C LEU A 401 4.46 35.87 -15.99
N VAL A 402 4.55 34.74 -15.27
CA VAL A 402 4.17 33.39 -15.73
C VAL A 402 2.68 33.31 -16.08
N LYS A 403 1.80 33.95 -15.31
CA LYS A 403 0.36 34.01 -15.59
C LYS A 403 0.01 34.81 -16.85
N VAL A 404 0.81 35.82 -17.18
CA VAL A 404 0.62 36.67 -18.38
C VAL A 404 1.19 35.98 -19.63
N MET A 405 2.38 35.38 -19.53
CA MET A 405 3.05 34.69 -20.64
C MET A 405 2.30 33.42 -21.07
N ALA A 406 1.66 32.71 -20.14
CA ALA A 406 0.88 31.51 -20.44
C ALA A 406 -0.40 31.77 -21.26
N LYS A 407 -0.91 33.01 -21.32
CA LYS A 407 -2.19 33.34 -21.98
C LYS A 407 -2.07 33.98 -23.36
N ASN A 408 -0.90 34.48 -23.76
CA ASN A 408 -0.72 35.06 -25.10
C ASN A 408 0.75 34.99 -25.59
N PRO A 409 1.08 34.05 -26.50
CA PRO A 409 2.45 33.83 -26.99
C PRO A 409 3.11 35.03 -27.69
N ALA A 410 2.32 35.95 -28.26
CA ALA A 410 2.85 37.13 -28.97
C ALA A 410 3.53 38.14 -28.02
N LEU A 411 3.11 38.18 -26.75
CA LEU A 411 3.67 39.07 -25.73
C LEU A 411 5.04 38.60 -25.22
N VAL A 412 5.41 37.33 -25.45
CA VAL A 412 6.71 36.78 -25.04
C VAL A 412 7.84 37.47 -25.81
N TYR A 413 7.66 37.70 -27.11
CA TYR A 413 8.66 38.27 -27.99
C TYR A 413 8.88 39.78 -27.75
N GLU A 414 7.79 40.50 -27.45
CA GLU A 414 7.81 41.94 -27.17
C GLU A 414 8.35 42.24 -25.75
N THR A 415 8.02 41.39 -24.77
CA THR A 415 8.56 41.44 -23.40
C THR A 415 10.05 41.13 -23.38
N ALA A 416 10.48 40.08 -24.09
CA ALA A 416 11.89 39.76 -24.27
C ALA A 416 12.65 40.90 -24.96
N SER A 417 12.07 41.53 -25.99
CA SER A 417 12.67 42.68 -26.68
C SER A 417 12.81 43.93 -25.80
N LEU A 418 11.85 44.20 -24.91
CA LEU A 418 11.91 45.34 -23.97
C LEU A 418 12.91 45.12 -22.83
N ILE A 419 13.00 43.89 -22.31
CA ILE A 419 14.03 43.50 -21.34
C ILE A 419 15.43 43.66 -21.96
N VAL A 420 15.60 43.27 -23.22
CA VAL A 420 16.83 43.50 -23.99
C VAL A 420 17.10 45.00 -24.21
N LYS A 421 16.09 45.79 -24.59
CA LYS A 421 16.21 47.24 -24.88
C LYS A 421 16.64 48.07 -23.66
N HIS A 422 16.24 47.68 -22.45
CA HIS A 422 16.55 48.42 -21.21
C HIS A 422 17.63 47.76 -20.32
N SER A 423 18.29 46.70 -20.82
CA SER A 423 19.35 45.97 -20.12
C SER A 423 20.72 46.69 -20.02
N THR A 424 20.77 48.01 -20.24
CA THR A 424 21.98 48.86 -20.20
C THR A 424 22.69 48.93 -18.84
N VAL A 425 22.40 48.00 -17.93
CA VAL A 425 23.12 47.80 -16.68
C VAL A 425 24.33 46.86 -16.84
N VAL A 426 24.44 46.05 -17.89
CA VAL A 426 25.53 45.04 -17.99
C VAL A 426 26.86 45.58 -18.56
N GLU A 427 26.90 46.77 -19.18
CA GLU A 427 28.18 47.33 -19.63
C GLU A 427 28.96 48.04 -18.50
N HIS A 428 28.36 48.22 -17.31
CA HIS A 428 28.91 49.06 -16.25
C HIS A 428 29.90 48.36 -15.31
N HIS A 429 30.71 47.44 -15.81
CA HIS A 429 31.91 46.95 -15.10
C HIS A 429 33.14 46.66 -15.96
N VAL A 430 33.12 46.93 -17.27
CA VAL A 430 34.31 46.62 -18.08
C VAL A 430 35.27 47.80 -18.26
N LYS A 431 34.89 49.07 -18.52
CA LYS A 431 35.85 50.22 -18.54
C LYS A 431 35.27 51.64 -18.30
N GLY A 432 35.71 52.31 -17.22
CA GLY A 432 36.15 53.73 -17.12
C GLY A 432 35.25 54.96 -17.48
N ILE A 433 34.59 55.54 -16.46
CA ILE A 433 34.21 56.96 -16.15
C ILE A 433 33.67 57.94 -17.25
N LYS A 434 32.41 58.43 -17.11
CA LYS A 434 31.99 59.83 -16.74
C LYS A 434 30.52 60.14 -17.10
N ASP A 435 29.79 60.64 -16.09
CA ASP A 435 28.64 61.55 -16.03
C ASP A 435 27.55 61.61 -17.14
N GLU A 436 26.30 61.61 -16.65
CA GLU A 436 25.06 62.16 -17.24
C GLU A 436 24.37 61.38 -18.39
N LYS A 437 23.60 60.34 -18.02
CA LYS A 437 22.30 60.08 -18.67
C LYS A 437 21.24 59.79 -17.62
N VAL A 438 20.49 60.82 -17.29
CA VAL A 438 19.31 60.75 -16.41
C VAL A 438 18.17 60.14 -17.21
N ILE A 439 17.47 59.15 -16.63
CA ILE A 439 16.21 58.59 -17.14
C ILE A 439 15.32 59.76 -17.55
N THR A 440 14.96 59.83 -18.83
CA THR A 440 14.18 60.96 -19.31
C THR A 440 12.72 60.73 -18.95
N ARG A 441 11.98 61.82 -18.80
CA ARG A 441 10.54 61.76 -18.59
C ARG A 441 9.83 60.99 -19.71
N GLY A 442 10.36 61.02 -20.94
CA GLY A 442 9.84 60.24 -22.06
C GLY A 442 9.98 58.73 -21.89
N ASP A 443 11.05 58.26 -21.25
CA ASP A 443 11.26 56.82 -20.98
C ASP A 443 10.27 56.30 -19.93
N VAL A 444 9.99 57.13 -18.92
CA VAL A 444 8.96 56.83 -17.91
C VAL A 444 7.56 56.88 -18.53
N GLU A 445 7.30 57.82 -19.43
CA GLU A 445 6.03 57.92 -20.15
C GLU A 445 5.81 56.74 -21.11
N GLU A 446 6.86 56.16 -21.73
CA GLU A 446 6.77 54.96 -22.57
C GLU A 446 6.44 53.70 -21.75
N LEU A 447 7.08 53.54 -20.58
CA LEU A 447 6.80 52.45 -19.63
C LEU A 447 5.40 52.55 -18.99
N VAL A 448 4.98 53.75 -18.60
CA VAL A 448 3.65 54.00 -18.04
C VAL A 448 2.57 53.80 -19.12
N SER A 449 2.81 54.26 -20.35
CA SER A 449 1.89 54.02 -21.48
C SER A 449 1.74 52.53 -21.81
N PHE A 450 2.83 51.75 -21.71
CA PHE A 450 2.77 50.30 -21.87
C PHE A 450 1.96 49.64 -20.75
N ALA A 451 2.20 50.01 -19.50
CA ALA A 451 1.43 49.51 -18.35
C ALA A 451 -0.06 49.89 -18.43
N GLU A 452 -0.40 51.10 -18.91
CA GLU A 452 -1.78 51.53 -19.11
C GLU A 452 -2.47 50.82 -20.27
N LYS A 453 -1.78 50.58 -21.40
CA LYS A 453 -2.31 49.78 -22.52
C LYS A 453 -2.52 48.32 -22.10
N LEU A 454 -1.60 47.77 -21.31
CA LEU A 454 -1.73 46.44 -20.72
C LEU A 454 -2.95 46.38 -19.79
N ARG A 455 -3.14 47.39 -18.93
CA ARG A 455 -4.30 47.51 -18.03
C ARG A 455 -5.62 47.63 -18.80
N ILE A 456 -5.67 48.44 -19.86
CA ILE A 456 -6.88 48.63 -20.70
C ILE A 456 -7.20 47.34 -21.48
N GLY A 457 -6.20 46.65 -22.03
CA GLY A 457 -6.38 45.36 -22.71
C GLY A 457 -6.84 44.24 -21.78
N VAL A 458 -6.48 44.30 -20.49
CA VAL A 458 -6.95 43.38 -19.45
C VAL A 458 -8.40 43.69 -19.05
N LEU A 459 -8.75 44.96 -18.85
CA LEU A 459 -10.11 45.38 -18.43
C LEU A 459 -11.16 45.20 -19.54
N ALA A 460 -10.80 45.41 -20.80
CA ALA A 460 -11.70 45.17 -21.94
C ALA A 460 -12.06 43.68 -22.12
N ASN A 461 -11.18 42.77 -21.68
CA ASN A 461 -11.41 41.32 -21.72
C ASN A 461 -12.09 40.77 -20.45
N SER A 462 -12.24 41.56 -19.39
CA SER A 462 -13.01 41.16 -18.20
C SER A 462 -14.52 41.44 -18.31
N GLU A 463 -14.96 42.24 -19.28
CA GLU A 463 -16.39 42.52 -19.53
C GLU A 463 -17.02 41.61 -20.61
N GLN A 464 -16.27 40.69 -21.21
CA GLN A 464 -16.76 39.69 -22.17
C GLN A 464 -16.71 38.24 -21.65
N GLY A 465 -16.50 38.04 -20.34
CA GLY A 465 -16.48 36.73 -19.69
C GLY A 465 -17.64 36.54 -18.74
#